data_AF-A0AA36GFN5-F1
#
_entry.id   AF-A0AA36GFN5-F1
#
_cell.length_a   1.000
_cell.length_b   1.000
_cell.length_c   1.000
_cell.angle_alpha   90.00
_cell.angle_beta   90.00
_cell.angle_gamma   90.00
#
_symmetry.space_group_name_H-M   'P 1'
#
loop_
_entity.id
_entity.type
_entity.pdbx_description
1 polymer ?
#
loop_
_entity_poly.entity_id
_entity_poly.type
_entity_poly.pdbx_seq_one_letter_code
_entity_poly.pdbx_strand_id
1 'polypeptide(L)'
;MVIPRMSLNFVSVDPEFCGFCGAILQMPQNAPSTVACRVCGTQWHVKEKRDHLVCRIEKIYERTVADTEGMEQDDGADAVVDHVCSKCGHNKASYSTMQTRSADEGQTGVDTAVIAVQKRVPDSLIVADSVTSIYNLSPTVGCCAIGMIPDCKYQVRVAQMEASRWKYENGYDMPCELLAKRIADKNQFYTQNAEMRSLGCAMIMISFDDEDGAVVFKVDPAGYYRGMKAVSVGVKQVTASSFLEKKIKKKSDLNHDETIQLAIEALQSSLGIETRSKDLEVVVVSKKDKKFTKLTNDQVDHHLNAIANRD
;
A
#
# COMPACT_ATOMS: atom_id res chain seq x y z
N MET A 1 4.81 46.11 -13.68
CA MET A 1 3.56 45.55 -14.21
C MET A 1 2.87 44.82 -13.06
N VAL A 2 1.95 45.51 -12.37
CA VAL A 2 1.27 44.99 -11.17
C VAL A 2 0.01 44.27 -11.65
N ILE A 3 -0.05 42.95 -11.43
CA ILE A 3 -1.21 42.13 -11.79
C ILE A 3 -2.35 42.51 -10.82
N PRO A 4 -3.55 42.90 -11.31
CA PRO A 4 -4.68 43.21 -10.44
C PRO A 4 -5.17 41.92 -9.78
N ARG A 5 -5.35 41.96 -8.44
CA ARG A 5 -5.95 40.85 -7.68
C ARG A 5 -7.39 40.65 -8.14
N MET A 6 -7.65 39.56 -8.88
CA MET A 6 -9.01 39.05 -9.11
C MET A 6 -9.67 38.74 -7.78
N SER A 7 -10.79 39.41 -7.49
CA SER A 7 -11.66 39.12 -6.36
C SER A 7 -12.47 37.84 -6.65
N LEU A 8 -11.99 36.71 -6.15
CA LEU A 8 -12.80 35.50 -6.04
C LEU A 8 -13.65 35.64 -4.77
N ASN A 9 -14.92 36.02 -4.91
CA ASN A 9 -15.89 35.97 -3.83
C ASN A 9 -16.23 34.50 -3.52
N PHE A 10 -15.40 33.84 -2.73
CA PHE A 10 -15.79 32.62 -2.03
C PHE A 10 -16.59 33.04 -0.81
N VAL A 11 -17.93 33.03 -0.92
CA VAL A 11 -18.78 33.12 0.28
C VAL A 11 -18.59 31.81 1.05
N SER A 12 -17.66 31.78 1.99
CA SER A 12 -17.53 30.66 2.92
C SER A 12 -18.80 30.60 3.77
N VAL A 13 -19.50 29.47 3.70
CA VAL A 13 -20.71 29.22 4.53
C VAL A 13 -20.30 28.95 5.98
N ASP A 14 -19.07 28.49 6.21
CA ASP A 14 -18.55 28.23 7.53
C ASP A 14 -18.02 29.50 8.24
N PRO A 15 -18.51 29.81 9.44
CA PRO A 15 -18.13 31.00 10.20
C PRO A 15 -16.69 30.94 10.73
N GLU A 16 -16.03 29.77 10.66
CA GLU A 16 -14.65 29.56 11.13
C GLU A 16 -13.59 30.01 10.11
N PHE A 17 -14.00 30.33 8.89
CA PHE A 17 -13.11 30.75 7.82
C PHE A 17 -13.39 32.18 7.38
N CYS A 18 -12.34 32.90 6.97
CA CYS A 18 -12.49 34.22 6.41
C CYS A 18 -13.16 34.16 5.04
N GLY A 19 -14.36 34.70 4.90
CA GLY A 19 -15.09 34.74 3.62
C GLY A 19 -14.48 35.65 2.53
N PHE A 20 -13.29 36.21 2.75
CA PHE A 20 -12.56 36.95 1.73
C PHE A 20 -11.33 36.18 1.21
N CYS A 21 -10.56 35.55 2.10
CA CYS A 21 -9.30 34.88 1.73
C CYS A 21 -9.22 33.39 2.08
N GLY A 22 -10.26 32.83 2.72
CA GLY A 22 -10.32 31.42 3.12
C GLY A 22 -9.40 31.02 4.28
N ALA A 23 -8.69 31.97 4.91
CA ALA A 23 -7.85 31.68 6.07
C ALA A 23 -8.71 31.38 7.31
N ILE A 24 -8.27 30.43 8.15
CA ILE A 24 -8.91 30.11 9.43
C ILE A 24 -8.89 31.35 10.34
N LEU A 25 -10.06 31.72 10.86
CA LEU A 25 -10.20 32.78 11.85
C LEU A 25 -9.92 32.22 13.24
N GLN A 26 -9.10 32.92 14.03
CA GLN A 26 -8.92 32.58 15.43
C GLN A 26 -10.10 33.06 16.24
N MET A 27 -11.04 32.15 16.47
CA MET A 27 -12.27 32.49 17.18
C MET A 27 -11.99 32.85 18.65
N PRO A 28 -12.48 34.01 19.11
CA PRO A 28 -12.38 34.39 20.52
C PRO A 28 -13.27 33.48 21.38
N GLN A 29 -12.86 33.26 22.64
CA GLN A 29 -13.59 32.41 23.58
C GLN A 29 -14.96 32.98 23.98
N ASN A 30 -15.13 34.30 23.87
CA ASN A 30 -16.36 35.01 24.23
C ASN A 30 -17.00 35.64 22.99
N ALA A 31 -18.33 35.54 22.90
CA ALA A 31 -19.17 36.24 21.93
C ALA A 31 -20.23 37.06 22.68
N PRO A 32 -20.68 38.22 22.17
CA PRO A 32 -20.33 38.84 20.90
C PRO A 32 -18.95 39.51 20.91
N SER A 33 -18.22 39.39 19.79
CA SER A 33 -16.85 39.92 19.65
C SER A 33 -16.48 40.12 18.18
N THR A 34 -15.46 40.93 17.91
CA THR A 34 -14.96 41.18 16.55
C THR A 34 -13.61 40.51 16.37
N VAL A 35 -13.45 39.72 15.30
CA VAL A 35 -12.20 39.03 14.94
C VAL A 35 -11.63 39.60 13.64
N ALA A 36 -10.33 39.87 13.62
CA ALA A 36 -9.62 40.30 12.41
C ALA A 36 -8.89 39.11 11.79
N CYS A 37 -9.01 38.94 10.46
CA CYS A 37 -8.23 37.93 9.75
C CYS A 37 -6.73 38.29 9.76
N ARG A 38 -5.89 37.35 10.20
CA ARG A 38 -4.42 37.54 10.23
C ARG A 38 -3.77 37.66 8.85
N VAL A 39 -4.45 37.23 7.79
CA VAL A 39 -3.92 37.19 6.42
C VAL A 39 -4.33 38.42 5.61
N CYS A 40 -5.62 38.79 5.61
CA CYS A 40 -6.13 39.92 4.81
C CYS A 40 -6.56 41.13 5.63
N GLY A 41 -6.59 41.05 6.96
CA GLY A 41 -6.99 42.15 7.84
C GLY A 41 -8.49 42.43 7.90
N THR A 42 -9.32 41.76 7.09
CA THR A 42 -10.78 41.93 7.11
C THR A 42 -11.34 41.60 8.50
N GLN A 43 -12.19 42.48 9.02
CA GLN A 43 -12.85 42.32 10.31
C GLN A 43 -14.20 41.61 10.15
N TRP A 44 -14.46 40.66 11.03
CA TRP A 44 -15.67 39.83 11.06
C TRP A 44 -16.32 39.91 12.44
N HIS A 45 -17.64 40.10 12.47
CA HIS A 45 -18.40 40.17 13.72
C HIS A 45 -18.92 38.78 14.09
N VAL A 46 -18.40 38.22 15.18
CA VAL A 46 -18.85 36.93 15.73
C VAL A 46 -20.08 37.19 16.58
N LYS A 47 -21.22 36.63 16.16
CA LYS A 47 -22.47 36.66 16.93
C LYS A 47 -22.46 35.56 17.98
N GLU A 48 -23.11 35.81 19.11
CA GLU A 48 -23.39 34.79 20.11
C GLU A 48 -24.25 33.69 19.48
N LYS A 49 -23.83 32.42 19.63
CA LYS A 49 -24.63 31.26 19.23
C LYS A 49 -25.61 30.93 20.36
N ARG A 50 -26.88 31.32 20.20
CA ARG A 50 -27.99 30.93 21.10
C ARG A 50 -28.67 29.66 20.57
N ASP A 51 -29.24 28.86 21.47
CA ASP A 51 -30.05 27.66 21.14
C ASP A 51 -29.35 26.53 20.38
N HIS A 52 -28.03 26.38 20.54
CA HIS A 52 -27.31 25.21 20.02
C HIS A 52 -27.10 24.16 21.11
N LEU A 53 -27.58 22.94 20.88
CA LEU A 53 -27.26 21.77 21.70
C LEU A 53 -25.78 21.39 21.50
N VAL A 54 -24.97 21.59 22.54
CA VAL A 54 -23.58 21.11 22.57
C VAL A 54 -23.59 19.69 23.12
N CYS A 55 -23.57 18.69 22.23
CA CYS A 55 -23.36 17.31 22.64
C CYS A 55 -21.87 17.06 22.88
N ARG A 56 -21.48 16.86 24.14
CA ARG A 56 -20.14 16.41 24.51
C ARG A 56 -20.17 14.90 24.70
N ILE A 57 -19.46 14.16 23.86
CA ILE A 57 -19.26 12.71 24.03
C ILE A 57 -17.89 12.50 24.66
N GLU A 58 -17.84 12.21 25.95
CA GLU A 58 -16.63 11.73 26.63
C GLU A 58 -16.59 10.21 26.52
N LYS A 59 -15.69 9.66 25.70
CA LYS A 59 -15.38 8.23 25.70
C LYS A 59 -14.32 7.96 26.74
N ILE A 60 -14.73 7.42 27.89
CA ILE A 60 -13.83 6.85 28.88
C ILE A 60 -13.49 5.44 28.39
N TYR A 61 -12.25 5.24 27.92
CA TYR A 61 -11.75 3.91 27.60
C TYR A 61 -11.30 3.24 28.90
N GLU A 62 -12.18 2.44 29.49
CA GLU A 62 -11.74 1.44 30.46
C GLU A 62 -11.07 0.30 29.70
N ARG A 63 -9.77 0.13 29.97
CA ARG A 63 -8.95 -0.90 29.36
C ARG A 63 -9.24 -2.23 30.06
N THR A 64 -10.29 -2.92 29.67
CA THR A 64 -10.44 -4.33 30.00
C THR A 64 -9.45 -5.12 29.14
N VAL A 65 -8.51 -5.78 29.81
CA VAL A 65 -7.69 -6.82 29.18
C VAL A 65 -8.68 -7.93 28.86
N ALA A 66 -9.13 -8.00 27.61
CA ALA A 66 -9.97 -9.10 27.17
C ALA A 66 -9.13 -10.37 27.20
N ASP A 67 -9.51 -11.31 28.06
CA ASP A 67 -9.00 -12.67 28.10
C ASP A 67 -9.18 -13.30 26.72
N THR A 68 -8.06 -13.68 26.09
CA THR A 68 -8.06 -14.47 24.86
C THR A 68 -8.44 -15.90 25.19
N GLU A 69 -9.73 -16.18 25.31
CA GLU A 69 -10.28 -17.52 25.25
C GLU A 69 -11.24 -17.62 24.05
N GLY A 70 -10.93 -18.52 23.10
CA GLY A 70 -11.82 -18.89 22.00
C GLY A 70 -11.43 -18.33 20.63
N MET A 71 -10.36 -18.86 20.02
CA MET A 71 -10.26 -18.85 18.55
C MET A 71 -11.20 -19.94 18.01
N GLU A 72 -12.45 -19.57 17.75
CA GLU A 72 -13.33 -20.35 16.88
C GLU A 72 -12.99 -20.05 15.41
N GLN A 73 -13.09 -21.07 14.57
CA GLN A 73 -12.77 -21.02 13.14
C GLN A 73 -13.65 -19.99 12.43
N ASP A 74 -12.98 -19.11 11.68
CA ASP A 74 -13.58 -18.04 10.88
C ASP A 74 -14.30 -18.62 9.65
N ASP A 75 -15.63 -18.65 9.69
CA ASP A 75 -16.53 -19.01 8.58
C ASP A 75 -16.66 -17.90 7.51
N GLY A 76 -15.62 -17.06 7.34
CA GLY A 76 -15.55 -16.07 6.26
C GLY A 76 -16.67 -15.02 6.30
N ALA A 77 -17.21 -14.73 7.47
CA ALA A 77 -18.25 -13.72 7.66
C ALA A 77 -17.60 -12.32 7.77
N ASP A 78 -18.07 -11.38 6.95
CA ASP A 78 -17.59 -9.99 6.95
C ASP A 78 -17.69 -9.35 8.36
N ALA A 79 -16.72 -8.52 8.72
CA ALA A 79 -16.74 -7.78 9.97
C ALA A 79 -17.93 -6.79 9.96
N VAL A 80 -18.93 -7.03 10.81
CA VAL A 80 -20.12 -6.18 10.93
C VAL A 80 -19.97 -5.21 12.10
N VAL A 81 -20.17 -3.92 11.83
CA VAL A 81 -20.22 -2.85 12.83
C VAL A 81 -21.63 -2.27 12.87
N ASP A 82 -22.13 -1.96 14.06
CA ASP A 82 -23.40 -1.27 14.22
C ASP A 82 -23.25 0.21 13.85
N HIS A 83 -23.55 0.53 12.59
CA HIS A 83 -23.55 1.90 12.05
C HIS A 83 -24.76 2.09 11.14
N VAL A 84 -25.55 3.12 11.41
CA VAL A 84 -26.76 3.41 10.63
C VAL A 84 -26.38 4.08 9.31
N CYS A 85 -26.71 3.45 8.18
CA CYS A 85 -26.45 4.01 6.86
C CYS A 85 -27.38 5.19 6.56
N SER A 86 -26.81 6.35 6.21
CA SER A 86 -27.55 7.58 5.91
C SER A 86 -28.42 7.53 4.64
N LYS A 87 -28.21 6.53 3.76
CA LYS A 87 -29.00 6.34 2.53
C LYS A 87 -30.11 5.30 2.65
N CYS A 88 -29.86 4.17 3.30
CA CYS A 88 -30.79 3.04 3.34
C CYS A 88 -31.32 2.71 4.74
N GLY A 89 -30.91 3.45 5.78
CA GLY A 89 -31.43 3.30 7.15
C GLY A 89 -31.15 1.97 7.83
N HIS A 90 -30.28 1.12 7.26
CA HIS A 90 -29.90 -0.14 7.88
C HIS A 90 -28.88 0.09 9.00
N ASN A 91 -29.05 -0.63 10.10
CA ASN A 91 -28.35 -0.42 11.37
C ASN A 91 -27.00 -1.13 11.45
N LYS A 92 -26.62 -1.86 10.39
CA LYS A 92 -25.43 -2.71 10.31
C LYS A 92 -24.65 -2.33 9.06
N ALA A 93 -23.37 -2.06 9.23
CA ALA A 93 -22.41 -1.87 8.15
C ALA A 93 -21.44 -3.05 8.16
N SER A 94 -21.38 -3.80 7.06
CA SER A 94 -20.34 -4.80 6.86
C SER A 94 -19.14 -4.14 6.15
N TYR A 95 -17.95 -4.41 6.64
CA TYR A 95 -16.70 -4.07 5.96
C TYR A 95 -16.12 -5.35 5.36
N SER A 96 -15.98 -5.39 4.05
CA SER A 96 -15.24 -6.44 3.35
C SER A 96 -13.92 -5.87 2.84
N THR A 97 -12.81 -6.53 3.15
CA THR A 97 -11.52 -6.23 2.52
C THR A 97 -11.53 -6.84 1.13
N MET A 98 -11.96 -6.06 0.12
CA MET A 98 -11.90 -6.53 -1.26
C MET A 98 -10.44 -6.54 -1.75
N GLN A 99 -9.82 -7.72 -1.70
CA GLN A 99 -8.54 -7.96 -2.36
C GLN A 99 -8.79 -8.14 -3.85
N THR A 100 -8.54 -7.10 -4.65
CA THR A 100 -8.96 -7.01 -6.05
C THR A 100 -8.00 -7.63 -7.07
N ARG A 101 -6.86 -8.19 -6.63
CA ARG A 101 -5.89 -8.89 -7.48
C ARG A 101 -5.56 -10.29 -6.93
N SER A 102 -5.35 -11.23 -7.86
CA SER A 102 -4.85 -12.58 -7.58
C SER A 102 -3.47 -12.53 -6.89
N ALA A 103 -3.06 -13.64 -6.26
CA ALA A 103 -1.78 -13.73 -5.54
C ALA A 103 -0.58 -13.26 -6.39
N ASP A 104 0.28 -12.46 -5.79
CA ASP A 104 1.56 -11.97 -6.30
C ASP A 104 2.64 -12.36 -5.26
N GLU A 105 3.78 -12.86 -5.75
CA GLU A 105 4.71 -13.63 -4.92
C GLU A 105 6.14 -13.10 -5.02
N GLY A 106 6.78 -12.86 -3.88
CA GLY A 106 8.20 -12.51 -3.76
C GLY A 106 9.00 -13.64 -3.14
N GLN A 107 10.13 -14.03 -3.72
CA GLN A 107 11.02 -15.07 -3.19
C GLN A 107 12.46 -14.59 -3.15
N THR A 108 13.19 -14.95 -2.09
CA THR A 108 14.66 -14.86 -2.05
C THR A 108 15.28 -16.25 -2.21
N GLY A 109 16.21 -16.37 -3.14
CA GLY A 109 17.27 -17.35 -3.15
C GLY A 109 18.56 -16.75 -2.58
N VAL A 110 19.66 -17.52 -2.57
CA VAL A 110 20.91 -17.13 -1.89
C VAL A 110 21.49 -15.81 -2.44
N ASP A 111 21.41 -15.61 -3.76
CA ASP A 111 21.99 -14.44 -4.45
C ASP A 111 20.96 -13.71 -5.33
N THR A 112 19.66 -14.02 -5.20
CA THR A 112 18.64 -13.56 -6.15
C THR A 112 17.30 -13.33 -5.46
N ALA A 113 16.70 -12.17 -5.68
CA ALA A 113 15.33 -11.88 -5.26
C ALA A 113 14.45 -11.78 -6.51
N VAL A 114 13.30 -12.43 -6.49
CA VAL A 114 12.36 -12.51 -7.61
C VAL A 114 10.97 -12.08 -7.14
N ILE A 115 10.26 -11.33 -7.97
CA ILE A 115 8.80 -11.20 -7.85
C ILE A 115 8.15 -11.74 -9.12
N ALA A 116 7.16 -12.62 -8.95
CA ALA A 116 6.28 -13.09 -10.01
C ALA A 116 4.85 -12.60 -9.76
N VAL A 117 4.25 -11.99 -10.77
CA VAL A 117 2.93 -11.33 -10.70
C VAL A 117 2.04 -11.88 -11.80
N GLN A 118 0.77 -12.13 -11.48
CA GLN A 118 -0.21 -12.43 -12.52
C GLN A 118 -0.67 -11.14 -13.22
N LYS A 119 -0.43 -11.06 -14.53
CA LYS A 119 -0.95 -9.99 -15.37
C LYS A 119 -2.33 -10.35 -15.92
N ARG A 120 -3.35 -9.66 -15.44
CA ARG A 120 -4.74 -9.84 -15.91
C ARG A 120 -5.17 -8.63 -16.74
N VAL A 121 -5.21 -8.80 -18.05
CA VAL A 121 -5.76 -7.80 -18.98
C VAL A 121 -7.18 -8.25 -19.35
N PRO A 122 -8.23 -7.57 -18.87
CA PRO A 122 -9.61 -8.04 -19.05
C PRO A 122 -10.12 -7.87 -20.48
N ASP A 123 -9.59 -6.90 -21.23
CA ASP A 123 -10.02 -6.56 -22.58
C ASP A 123 -8.82 -6.52 -23.54
N SER A 124 -8.97 -7.17 -24.69
CA SER A 124 -8.01 -7.16 -25.79
C SER A 124 -7.67 -5.76 -26.33
N LEU A 125 -8.56 -4.78 -26.15
CA LEU A 125 -8.37 -3.40 -26.60
C LEU A 125 -7.43 -2.60 -25.67
N ILE A 126 -7.19 -3.09 -24.45
CA ILE A 126 -6.25 -2.45 -23.53
C ILE A 126 -4.82 -2.73 -24.00
N VAL A 127 -4.02 -1.68 -24.09
CA VAL A 127 -2.58 -1.80 -24.32
C VAL A 127 -1.98 -2.55 -23.14
N ALA A 128 -1.62 -3.82 -23.34
CA ALA A 128 -1.21 -4.72 -22.26
C ALA A 128 -0.05 -4.13 -21.44
N ASP A 129 0.92 -3.48 -22.08
CA ASP A 129 2.08 -2.89 -21.40
C ASP A 129 1.74 -1.75 -20.44
N SER A 130 0.55 -1.13 -20.58
CA SER A 130 0.08 -0.10 -19.66
C SER A 130 -0.41 -0.66 -18.32
N VAL A 131 -0.72 -1.96 -18.27
CA VAL A 131 -1.21 -2.65 -17.07
C VAL A 131 -0.04 -3.37 -16.40
N THR A 132 0.35 -2.90 -15.22
CA THR A 132 1.40 -3.53 -14.42
C THR A 132 1.10 -3.40 -12.91
N SER A 133 1.64 -4.34 -12.12
CA SER A 133 1.73 -4.23 -10.66
C SER A 133 3.14 -3.88 -10.20
N ILE A 134 4.08 -3.76 -11.13
CA ILE A 134 5.53 -3.73 -10.88
C ILE A 134 6.05 -2.32 -11.10
N TYR A 135 6.80 -1.81 -10.13
CA TYR A 135 7.28 -0.43 -10.14
C TYR A 135 8.72 -0.32 -9.64
N ASN A 136 9.50 0.52 -10.30
CA ASN A 136 10.82 0.94 -9.81
C ASN A 136 10.65 2.05 -8.78
N LEU A 137 11.17 1.84 -7.57
CA LEU A 137 11.16 2.86 -6.51
C LEU A 137 12.44 3.69 -6.54
N SER A 138 13.58 3.03 -6.75
CA SER A 138 14.90 3.61 -6.95
C SER A 138 15.68 2.77 -7.97
N PRO A 139 16.93 3.14 -8.34
CA PRO A 139 17.76 2.30 -9.19
C PRO A 139 18.08 0.91 -8.59
N THR A 140 18.03 0.77 -7.26
CA THR A 140 18.39 -0.44 -6.51
C THR A 140 17.19 -1.19 -5.93
N VAL A 141 16.05 -0.51 -5.75
CA VAL A 141 14.85 -1.06 -5.13
C VAL A 141 13.70 -1.03 -6.11
N GLY A 142 13.09 -2.19 -6.35
CA GLY A 142 11.82 -2.31 -7.05
C GLY A 142 10.76 -2.93 -6.17
N CYS A 143 9.51 -2.79 -6.57
CA CYS A 143 8.39 -3.33 -5.81
C CYS A 143 7.27 -3.87 -6.69
N CYS A 144 6.45 -4.71 -6.08
CA CYS A 144 5.11 -5.04 -6.52
C CYS A 144 4.10 -4.45 -5.54
N ALA A 145 3.07 -3.76 -6.05
CA ALA A 145 2.02 -3.16 -5.25
C ALA A 145 0.66 -3.78 -5.59
N ILE A 146 0.00 -4.31 -4.55
CA ILE A 146 -1.09 -5.28 -4.67
C ILE A 146 -2.29 -4.78 -3.85
N GLY A 147 -3.49 -4.85 -4.43
CA GLY A 147 -4.72 -4.33 -3.84
C GLY A 147 -5.35 -3.26 -4.72
N MET A 148 -5.94 -2.24 -4.09
CA MET A 148 -6.64 -1.16 -4.78
C MET A 148 -5.66 -0.32 -5.61
N ILE A 149 -5.81 -0.36 -6.95
CA ILE A 149 -4.84 0.22 -7.90
C ILE A 149 -4.53 1.71 -7.64
N PRO A 150 -5.51 2.59 -7.37
CA PRO A 150 -5.22 3.98 -7.03
C PRO A 150 -4.35 4.12 -5.78
N ASP A 151 -4.62 3.33 -4.75
CA ASP A 151 -3.85 3.32 -3.50
C ASP A 151 -2.43 2.80 -3.75
N CYS A 152 -2.29 1.73 -4.55
CA CYS A 152 -0.99 1.22 -4.98
C CYS A 152 -0.15 2.29 -5.69
N LYS A 153 -0.74 2.99 -6.67
CA LYS A 153 -0.03 4.04 -7.43
C LYS A 153 0.36 5.22 -6.53
N TYR A 154 -0.50 5.59 -5.60
CA TYR A 154 -0.20 6.62 -4.61
C TYR A 154 0.97 6.20 -3.70
N GLN A 155 0.92 5.00 -3.13
CA GLN A 155 1.95 4.50 -2.23
C GLN A 155 3.30 4.34 -2.93
N VAL A 156 3.31 3.86 -4.19
CA VAL A 156 4.52 3.83 -5.04
C VAL A 156 5.10 5.23 -5.22
N ARG A 157 4.26 6.23 -5.51
CA ARG A 157 4.74 7.61 -5.67
C ARG A 157 5.33 8.16 -4.37
N VAL A 158 4.71 7.87 -3.23
CA VAL A 158 5.24 8.24 -1.90
C VAL A 158 6.59 7.57 -1.65
N ALA A 159 6.74 6.29 -1.98
CA ALA A 159 7.99 5.57 -1.83
C ALA A 159 9.11 6.09 -2.73
N GLN A 160 8.81 6.43 -3.99
CA GLN A 160 9.76 7.09 -4.88
C GLN A 160 10.24 8.44 -4.35
N MET A 161 9.33 9.23 -3.77
CA MET A 161 9.68 10.53 -3.16
C MET A 161 10.57 10.34 -1.93
N GLU A 162 10.26 9.37 -1.07
CA GLU A 162 11.07 9.06 0.11
C GLU A 162 12.48 8.59 -0.27
N ALA A 163 12.59 7.67 -1.25
CA ALA A 163 13.87 7.20 -1.76
C ALA A 163 14.70 8.32 -2.41
N SER A 164 14.06 9.20 -3.19
CA SER A 164 14.73 10.34 -3.82
C SER A 164 15.21 11.36 -2.79
N ARG A 165 14.38 11.62 -1.77
CA ARG A 165 14.72 12.51 -0.66
C ARG A 165 15.91 11.97 0.12
N TRP A 166 15.90 10.69 0.46
CA TRP A 166 17.02 10.03 1.14
C TRP A 166 18.33 10.21 0.36
N LYS A 167 18.29 9.95 -0.95
CA LYS A 167 19.46 10.10 -1.82
C LYS A 167 19.98 11.52 -1.88
N TYR A 168 19.08 12.50 -1.90
CA TYR A 168 19.44 13.92 -1.85
C TYR A 168 20.09 14.31 -0.51
N GLU A 169 19.54 13.84 0.61
CA GLU A 169 20.01 14.21 1.95
C GLU A 169 21.31 13.48 2.35
N ASN A 170 21.47 12.22 1.94
CA ASN A 170 22.57 11.36 2.40
C ASN A 170 23.63 11.07 1.32
N GLY A 171 23.34 11.31 0.04
CA GLY A 171 24.28 11.12 -1.08
C GLY A 171 24.40 9.69 -1.61
N TYR A 172 23.66 8.71 -1.09
CA TYR A 172 23.65 7.31 -1.54
C TYR A 172 22.23 6.75 -1.67
N ASP A 173 22.08 5.63 -2.39
CA ASP A 173 20.78 5.00 -2.60
C ASP A 173 20.21 4.41 -1.30
N MET A 174 18.91 4.55 -1.10
CA MET A 174 18.25 4.15 0.15
C MET A 174 18.23 2.61 0.30
N PRO A 175 18.68 2.06 1.45
CA PRO A 175 18.51 0.64 1.75
C PRO A 175 17.04 0.23 1.76
N CYS A 176 16.74 -0.95 1.23
CA CYS A 176 15.35 -1.41 1.08
C CYS A 176 14.63 -1.57 2.42
N GLU A 177 15.33 -2.03 3.47
CA GLU A 177 14.74 -2.14 4.80
C GLU A 177 14.27 -0.78 5.33
N LEU A 178 15.11 0.25 5.19
CA LEU A 178 14.79 1.59 5.65
C LEU A 178 13.62 2.17 4.86
N LEU A 179 13.55 1.92 3.55
CA LEU A 179 12.42 2.34 2.74
C LEU A 179 11.13 1.62 3.18
N ALA A 180 11.18 0.31 3.40
CA ALA A 180 10.05 -0.46 3.91
C ALA A 180 9.56 0.07 5.26
N LYS A 181 10.48 0.36 6.18
CA LYS A 181 10.18 0.98 7.49
C LYS A 181 9.50 2.34 7.33
N ARG A 182 10.05 3.24 6.50
CA ARG A 182 9.47 4.57 6.29
C ARG A 182 8.06 4.51 5.72
N ILE A 183 7.78 3.56 4.83
CA ILE A 183 6.42 3.40 4.30
C ILE A 183 5.49 2.77 5.33
N ALA A 184 5.98 1.82 6.14
CA ALA A 184 5.22 1.27 7.25
C ALA A 184 4.82 2.37 8.26
N ASP A 185 5.74 3.26 8.63
CA ASP A 185 5.46 4.39 9.52
C ASP A 185 4.39 5.33 8.92
N LYS A 186 4.44 5.60 7.61
CA LYS A 186 3.39 6.39 6.93
C LYS A 186 2.04 5.66 6.90
N ASN A 187 2.03 4.35 6.68
CA ASN A 187 0.81 3.54 6.72
C ASN A 187 0.20 3.54 8.13
N GLN A 188 1.05 3.42 9.15
CA GLN A 188 0.65 3.47 10.56
C GLN A 188 0.03 4.83 10.91
N PHE A 189 0.55 5.92 10.36
CA PHE A 189 -0.08 7.24 10.51
C PHE A 189 -1.51 7.26 9.98
N TYR A 190 -1.79 6.61 8.84
CA TYR A 190 -3.16 6.50 8.34
C TYR A 190 -4.07 5.63 9.23
N THR A 191 -3.53 4.64 9.94
CA THR A 191 -4.35 3.79 10.84
C THR A 191 -4.67 4.46 12.17
N GLN A 192 -3.82 5.36 12.65
CA GLN A 192 -4.03 6.07 13.91
C GLN A 192 -5.00 7.26 13.78
N ASN A 193 -5.09 7.87 12.61
CA ASN A 193 -5.93 9.06 12.40
C ASN A 193 -7.33 8.68 11.91
N ALA A 194 -8.35 8.95 12.73
CA ALA A 194 -9.74 8.60 12.42
C ALA A 194 -10.34 9.35 11.22
N GLU A 195 -9.76 10.49 10.83
CA GLU A 195 -10.22 11.30 9.70
C GLU A 195 -9.74 10.77 8.33
N MET A 196 -8.80 9.83 8.33
CA MET A 196 -8.21 9.27 7.11
C MET A 196 -8.50 7.79 6.99
N ARG A 197 -8.69 7.32 5.75
CA ARG A 197 -8.78 5.90 5.45
C ARG A 197 -7.38 5.31 5.31
N SER A 198 -7.16 4.12 5.87
CA SER A 198 -5.97 3.32 5.57
C SER A 198 -5.90 2.94 4.09
N LEU A 199 -4.69 2.87 3.55
CA LEU A 199 -4.49 2.48 2.16
C LEU A 199 -4.86 1.00 1.98
N GLY A 200 -5.63 0.67 0.94
CA GLY A 200 -6.06 -0.68 0.61
C GLY A 200 -5.03 -1.41 -0.24
N CYS A 201 -3.74 -1.26 0.08
CA CYS A 201 -2.65 -1.86 -0.69
C CYS A 201 -1.55 -2.41 0.22
N ALA A 202 -0.94 -3.51 -0.22
CA ALA A 202 0.26 -4.09 0.35
C ALA A 202 1.38 -4.03 -0.70
N MET A 203 2.61 -3.88 -0.24
CA MET A 203 3.78 -3.83 -1.12
C MET A 203 4.76 -4.95 -0.78
N ILE A 204 5.31 -5.55 -1.82
CA ILE A 204 6.48 -6.41 -1.74
C ILE A 204 7.62 -5.64 -2.40
N MET A 205 8.70 -5.41 -1.68
CA MET A 205 9.92 -4.76 -2.19
C MET A 205 11.03 -5.79 -2.30
N ILE A 206 11.83 -5.68 -3.36
CA ILE A 206 13.05 -6.46 -3.53
C ILE A 206 14.23 -5.56 -3.85
N SER A 207 15.39 -5.94 -3.35
CA SER A 207 16.67 -5.34 -3.70
C SER A 207 17.80 -6.34 -3.48
N PHE A 208 18.98 -5.97 -3.94
CA PHE A 208 20.23 -6.61 -3.56
C PHE A 208 21.03 -5.61 -2.72
N ASP A 209 21.21 -5.96 -1.45
CA ASP A 209 22.04 -5.24 -0.50
C ASP A 209 23.47 -5.82 -0.52
N ASP A 210 24.46 -4.98 -0.25
CA ASP A 210 25.87 -5.39 -0.31
C ASP A 210 26.30 -6.17 0.93
N GLU A 211 25.65 -5.96 2.07
CA GLU A 211 25.92 -6.64 3.32
C GLU A 211 25.03 -7.89 3.48
N ASP A 212 23.73 -7.74 3.24
CA ASP A 212 22.73 -8.79 3.47
C ASP A 212 22.41 -9.63 2.21
N GLY A 213 22.87 -9.21 1.03
CA GLY A 213 22.59 -9.89 -0.23
C GLY A 213 21.17 -9.65 -0.74
N ALA A 214 20.54 -10.68 -1.32
CA ALA A 214 19.19 -10.55 -1.86
C ALA A 214 18.14 -10.49 -0.75
N VAL A 215 17.35 -9.41 -0.71
CA VAL A 215 16.35 -9.16 0.34
C VAL A 215 14.95 -8.97 -0.25
N VAL A 216 13.94 -9.48 0.44
CA VAL A 216 12.52 -9.25 0.17
C VAL A 216 11.88 -8.69 1.43
N PHE A 217 11.20 -7.55 1.30
CA PHE A 217 10.42 -6.94 2.37
C PHE A 217 8.95 -6.86 2.00
N LYS A 218 8.07 -7.23 2.93
CA LYS A 218 6.63 -6.99 2.81
C LYS A 218 6.24 -5.82 3.71
N VAL A 219 5.40 -4.94 3.18
CA VAL A 219 4.78 -3.82 3.91
C VAL A 219 3.26 -3.96 3.84
N ASP A 220 2.63 -4.09 5.00
CA ASP A 220 1.18 -4.18 5.16
C ASP A 220 0.55 -2.79 5.37
N PRO A 221 -0.73 -2.62 4.99
CA PRO A 221 -1.46 -1.37 5.19
C PRO A 221 -1.65 -1.00 6.67
N ALA A 222 -1.50 -1.97 7.58
CA ALA A 222 -1.52 -1.75 9.02
C ALA A 222 -0.29 -0.98 9.55
N GLY A 223 0.75 -0.81 8.71
CA GLY A 223 2.03 -0.24 9.13
C GLY A 223 3.00 -1.27 9.73
N TYR A 224 2.85 -2.53 9.33
CA TYR A 224 3.80 -3.58 9.68
C TYR A 224 4.72 -3.86 8.49
N TYR A 225 6.02 -4.00 8.74
CA TYR A 225 6.98 -4.45 7.73
C TYR A 225 7.92 -5.53 8.26
N ARG A 226 8.25 -6.50 7.40
CA ARG A 226 9.25 -7.54 7.70
C ARG A 226 10.00 -8.00 6.47
N GLY A 227 11.27 -8.33 6.70
CA GLY A 227 12.08 -9.12 5.78
C GLY A 227 11.61 -10.57 5.81
N MET A 228 11.49 -11.21 4.64
CA MET A 228 11.00 -12.58 4.50
C MET A 228 11.87 -13.33 3.49
N LYS A 229 12.03 -14.64 3.71
CA LYS A 229 12.69 -15.53 2.72
C LYS A 229 11.82 -15.78 1.50
N ALA A 230 10.52 -15.88 1.70
CA ALA A 230 9.53 -15.82 0.65
C ALA A 230 8.23 -15.30 1.21
N VAL A 231 7.44 -14.68 0.35
CA VAL A 231 6.18 -14.04 0.70
C VAL A 231 5.23 -14.15 -0.47
N SER A 232 3.94 -14.30 -0.17
CA SER A 232 2.87 -14.17 -1.13
C SER A 232 1.83 -13.22 -0.58
N VAL A 233 1.21 -12.44 -1.46
CA VAL A 233 0.19 -11.46 -1.11
C VAL A 233 -0.88 -11.47 -2.19
N GLY A 234 -2.16 -11.51 -1.81
CA GLY A 234 -3.29 -11.53 -2.74
C GLY A 234 -4.35 -12.54 -2.32
N VAL A 235 -5.41 -12.67 -3.13
CA VAL A 235 -6.59 -13.50 -2.81
C VAL A 235 -6.23 -14.96 -2.46
N LYS A 236 -5.20 -15.52 -3.10
CA LYS A 236 -4.77 -16.92 -2.92
C LYS A 236 -3.47 -17.09 -2.13
N GLN A 237 -3.11 -16.10 -1.31
CA GLN A 237 -1.85 -16.11 -0.53
C GLN A 237 -1.70 -17.29 0.42
N VAL A 238 -2.80 -17.83 0.97
CA VAL A 238 -2.74 -18.95 1.94
C VAL A 238 -2.20 -20.21 1.26
N THR A 239 -2.71 -20.52 0.06
CA THR A 239 -2.26 -21.67 -0.74
C THR A 239 -0.81 -21.50 -1.20
N ALA A 240 -0.48 -20.31 -1.73
CA ALA A 240 0.88 -19.96 -2.16
C ALA A 240 1.89 -20.05 -1.01
N SER A 241 1.58 -19.48 0.16
CA SER A 241 2.44 -19.54 1.34
C SER A 241 2.67 -20.98 1.80
N SER A 242 1.62 -21.80 1.81
CA SER A 242 1.76 -23.23 2.17
C SER A 242 2.65 -24.01 1.20
N PHE A 243 2.62 -23.68 -0.09
CA PHE A 243 3.50 -24.27 -1.10
C PHE A 243 4.95 -23.82 -0.91
N LEU A 244 5.16 -22.52 -0.74
CA LEU A 244 6.45 -21.88 -0.47
C LEU A 244 7.14 -22.49 0.75
N GLU A 245 6.42 -22.60 1.87
CA GLU A 245 6.94 -23.20 3.10
C GLU A 245 7.43 -24.63 2.89
N LYS A 246 6.69 -25.44 2.13
CA LYS A 246 7.08 -26.83 1.84
C LYS A 246 8.35 -26.91 0.98
N LYS A 247 8.49 -26.04 -0.01
CA LYS A 247 9.65 -26.03 -0.93
C LYS A 247 10.90 -25.47 -0.25
N ILE A 248 10.77 -24.38 0.51
CA ILE A 248 11.89 -23.76 1.23
C ILE A 248 12.40 -24.64 2.36
N LYS A 249 11.52 -25.38 3.06
CA LYS A 249 11.94 -26.36 4.07
C LYS A 249 12.79 -27.50 3.48
N LYS A 250 12.58 -27.86 2.22
CA LYS A 250 13.36 -28.91 1.53
C LYS A 250 14.72 -28.40 1.07
N LYS A 251 14.77 -27.17 0.53
CA LYS A 251 15.99 -26.56 0.01
C LYS A 251 15.90 -25.04 0.19
N SER A 252 16.74 -24.49 1.08
CA SER A 252 16.87 -23.05 1.25
C SER A 252 17.79 -22.40 0.22
N ASP A 253 18.77 -23.16 -0.25
CA ASP A 253 19.87 -22.62 -1.04
C ASP A 253 19.56 -22.76 -2.52
N LEU A 254 18.70 -21.88 -3.01
CA LEU A 254 18.26 -21.86 -4.41
C LEU A 254 19.24 -21.08 -5.27
N ASN A 255 19.56 -21.63 -6.45
CA ASN A 255 20.29 -20.89 -7.47
C ASN A 255 19.38 -19.86 -8.16
N HIS A 256 19.94 -19.01 -9.03
CA HIS A 256 19.20 -17.97 -9.74
C HIS A 256 17.97 -18.51 -10.49
N ASP A 257 18.15 -19.53 -11.33
CA ASP A 257 17.08 -20.07 -12.17
C ASP A 257 16.05 -20.86 -11.36
N GLU A 258 16.48 -21.60 -10.34
CA GLU A 258 15.63 -22.30 -9.39
C GLU A 258 14.75 -21.33 -8.59
N THR A 259 15.28 -20.15 -8.24
CA THR A 259 14.51 -19.11 -7.53
C THR A 259 13.41 -18.55 -8.44
N ILE A 260 13.74 -18.27 -9.70
CA ILE A 260 12.74 -17.81 -10.69
C ILE A 260 11.68 -18.88 -10.93
N GLN A 261 12.11 -20.13 -11.12
CA GLN A 261 11.19 -21.24 -11.34
C GLN A 261 10.29 -21.48 -10.13
N LEU A 262 10.82 -21.40 -8.91
CA LEU A 262 10.02 -21.58 -7.69
C LEU A 262 8.96 -20.47 -7.56
N ALA A 263 9.26 -19.23 -7.96
CA ALA A 263 8.30 -18.12 -8.01
C ALA A 263 7.16 -18.38 -8.99
N ILE A 264 7.47 -18.92 -10.17
CA ILE A 264 6.46 -19.26 -11.16
C ILE A 264 5.62 -20.47 -10.73
N GLU A 265 6.26 -21.51 -10.17
CA GLU A 265 5.58 -22.71 -9.68
C GLU A 265 4.60 -22.40 -8.55
N ALA A 266 5.01 -21.54 -7.60
CA ALA A 266 4.17 -21.19 -6.47
C ALA A 266 2.92 -20.42 -6.93
N LEU A 267 3.07 -19.55 -7.94
CA LEU A 267 1.96 -18.86 -8.60
C LEU A 267 1.05 -19.83 -9.36
N GLN A 268 1.60 -20.76 -10.14
CA GLN A 268 0.83 -21.78 -10.85
C GLN A 268 0.07 -22.69 -9.88
N SER A 269 0.72 -23.11 -8.80
CA SER A 269 0.12 -23.95 -7.76
C SER A 269 -1.03 -23.24 -7.04
N SER A 270 -0.89 -21.95 -6.74
CA SER A 270 -1.96 -21.18 -6.11
C SER A 270 -3.13 -20.95 -7.06
N LEU A 271 -2.85 -20.62 -8.33
CA LEU A 271 -3.89 -20.38 -9.33
C LEU A 271 -4.60 -21.67 -9.75
N GLY A 272 -3.90 -22.82 -9.75
CA GLY A 272 -4.41 -24.11 -10.22
C GLY A 272 -4.48 -24.20 -11.75
N ILE A 273 -3.70 -23.38 -12.45
CA ILE A 273 -3.64 -23.32 -13.91
C ILE A 273 -2.19 -23.18 -14.37
N GLU A 274 -1.88 -23.75 -15.52
CA GLU A 274 -0.65 -23.44 -16.25
C GLU A 274 -0.73 -22.01 -16.79
N THR A 275 0.31 -21.24 -16.53
CA THR A 275 0.42 -19.83 -16.92
C THR A 275 1.24 -19.70 -18.19
N ARG A 276 0.88 -18.72 -19.03
CA ARG A 276 1.63 -18.37 -20.25
C ARG A 276 2.54 -17.18 -19.96
N SER A 277 3.63 -17.02 -20.70
CA SER A 277 4.54 -15.86 -20.53
C SER A 277 3.82 -14.51 -20.57
N LYS A 278 2.84 -14.34 -21.46
CA LYS A 278 2.06 -13.09 -21.60
C LYS A 278 1.20 -12.75 -20.39
N ASP A 279 0.83 -13.75 -19.60
CA ASP A 279 -0.03 -13.61 -18.43
C ASP A 279 0.79 -13.40 -17.14
N LEU A 280 2.12 -13.31 -17.27
CA LEU A 280 3.06 -13.15 -16.16
C LEU A 280 3.92 -11.89 -16.33
N GLU A 281 4.24 -11.27 -15.21
CA GLU A 281 5.37 -10.34 -15.13
C GLU A 281 6.34 -10.84 -14.07
N VAL A 282 7.58 -11.08 -14.48
CA VAL A 282 8.64 -11.56 -13.59
C VAL A 282 9.75 -10.52 -13.56
N VAL A 283 10.16 -10.15 -12.36
CA VAL A 283 11.27 -9.24 -12.10
C VAL A 283 12.28 -9.87 -11.19
N VAL A 284 13.54 -9.55 -11.43
CA VAL A 284 14.67 -10.16 -10.75
C VAL A 284 15.67 -9.08 -10.36
N VAL A 285 16.27 -9.27 -9.18
CA VAL A 285 17.49 -8.60 -8.75
C VAL A 285 18.49 -9.68 -8.36
N SER A 286 19.74 -9.54 -8.80
CA SER A 286 20.78 -10.54 -8.52
C SER A 286 22.10 -9.89 -8.10
N LYS A 287 23.03 -10.70 -7.60
CA LYS A 287 24.39 -10.24 -7.31
C LYS A 287 25.14 -9.70 -8.55
N LYS A 288 24.89 -10.30 -9.72
CA LYS A 288 25.55 -9.92 -10.99
C LYS A 288 24.97 -8.61 -11.53
N ASP A 289 23.65 -8.49 -11.48
CA ASP A 289 22.92 -7.27 -11.85
C ASP A 289 22.03 -6.86 -10.69
N LYS A 290 22.53 -5.89 -9.91
CA LYS A 290 21.82 -5.32 -8.75
C LYS A 290 20.67 -4.40 -9.18
N LYS A 291 20.51 -4.15 -10.49
CA LYS A 291 19.38 -3.39 -10.99
C LYS A 291 18.13 -4.26 -10.99
N PHE A 292 17.01 -3.59 -10.75
CA PHE A 292 15.72 -4.22 -10.91
C PHE A 292 15.39 -4.39 -12.39
N THR A 293 15.36 -5.64 -12.84
CA THR A 293 15.21 -5.98 -14.25
C THR A 293 13.97 -6.85 -14.46
N LYS A 294 13.11 -6.43 -15.39
CA LYS A 294 11.96 -7.21 -15.86
C LYS A 294 12.42 -8.20 -16.94
N LEU A 295 12.08 -9.47 -16.76
CA LEU A 295 12.38 -10.50 -17.75
C LEU A 295 11.51 -10.31 -19.00
N THR A 296 12.07 -10.64 -20.16
CA THR A 296 11.31 -10.68 -21.41
C THR A 296 10.42 -11.92 -21.47
N ASN A 297 9.39 -11.89 -22.33
CA ASN A 297 8.51 -13.04 -22.49
C ASN A 297 9.29 -14.31 -22.90
N ASP A 298 10.30 -14.17 -23.76
CA ASP A 298 11.14 -15.31 -24.20
C ASP A 298 11.94 -15.92 -23.04
N GLN A 299 12.43 -15.08 -22.12
CA GLN A 299 13.12 -15.54 -20.91
C GLN A 299 12.14 -16.25 -19.96
N VAL A 300 10.93 -15.71 -19.80
CA VAL A 300 9.88 -16.36 -19.00
C VAL A 300 9.48 -17.70 -19.61
N ASP A 301 9.32 -17.77 -20.94
CA ASP A 301 9.02 -19.02 -21.66
C ASP A 301 10.13 -20.07 -21.50
N HIS A 302 11.41 -19.65 -21.47
CA HIS A 302 12.51 -20.56 -21.16
C HIS A 302 12.35 -21.21 -19.78
N HIS A 303 12.00 -20.44 -18.75
CA HIS A 303 11.77 -20.98 -17.41
C HIS A 303 10.49 -21.83 -17.34
N LEU A 304 9.41 -21.45 -18.03
CA LEU A 304 8.18 -22.25 -18.11
C LEU A 304 8.43 -23.63 -18.73
N ASN A 305 9.18 -23.68 -19.84
CA ASN A 305 9.56 -24.94 -20.47
C ASN A 305 10.46 -25.81 -19.55
N ALA A 306 11.36 -25.18 -18.80
CA ALA A 306 12.20 -25.89 -17.85
C ALA A 306 11.38 -26.50 -16.69
N ILE A 307 10.32 -25.83 -16.24
CA ILE A 307 9.39 -26.36 -15.23
C ILE A 307 8.64 -27.56 -15.82
N ALA A 308 8.06 -27.42 -17.02
CA ALA A 308 7.30 -28.49 -17.66
C ALA A 308 8.11 -29.76 -17.97
N ASN A 309 9.43 -29.64 -18.16
CA ASN A 309 10.33 -30.78 -18.38
C ASN A 309 10.79 -31.48 -17.10
N ARG A 310 10.55 -30.88 -15.92
CA ARG A 310 10.93 -31.44 -14.61
C ARG A 310 9.83 -32.31 -14.01
N ASP A 311 8.58 -32.02 -14.36
CA ASP A 311 7.38 -32.78 -13.99
C ASP A 311 7.19 -34.00 -14.91
#